data_AF-A0A192A7J2-F1
#
_entry.id   AF-A0A192A7J2-F1
#
_cell.length_a   1.000
_cell.length_b   1.000
_cell.length_c   1.000
_cell.angle_alpha   90.00
_cell.angle_beta   90.00
_cell.angle_gamma   90.00
#
_symmetry.space_group_name_H-M   'P 1'
#
loop_
_entity.id
_entity.type
_entity.pdbx_description
1 polymer ?
#
loop_
_entity_poly.entity_id
_entity_poly.type
_entity_poly.pdbx_seq_one_letter_code
_entity_poly.pdbx_strand_id
1 'polypeptide(L)'
;MLRLGKVLRLTPEETERFQTISGDQTTPKSVEEYNKALLKTAEHYQLLAAQEGSADAELLARLAEGELIQTEPKFKSRPDPCEQ
;
A
#
# COMPACT_ATOMS: atom_id res chain seq x y z
N MET A 1 25.84 13.51 -2.05
CA MET A 1 24.43 13.55 -1.59
C MET A 1 23.51 13.20 -2.76
N LEU A 2 23.17 11.93 -2.92
CA LEU A 2 22.24 11.47 -3.96
C LEU A 2 20.80 11.65 -3.45
N ARG A 3 20.15 12.75 -3.83
CA ARG A 3 18.70 12.92 -3.63
C ARG A 3 17.97 12.09 -4.70
N LEU A 4 18.02 10.76 -4.55
CA LEU A 4 17.12 9.84 -5.25
C LEU A 4 15.73 9.98 -4.63
N GLY A 5 15.05 11.09 -4.93
CA GLY A 5 13.66 11.29 -4.57
C GLY A 5 12.79 10.27 -5.30
N LYS A 6 12.55 9.13 -4.64
CA LYS A 6 11.34 8.27 -4.70
C LYS A 6 10.52 8.31 -6.01
N VAL A 7 11.13 8.14 -7.18
CA VAL A 7 10.35 7.91 -8.41
C VAL A 7 9.88 6.47 -8.36
N LEU A 8 8.56 6.28 -8.20
CA LEU A 8 7.95 4.96 -8.27
C LEU A 8 7.86 4.55 -9.75
N ARG A 9 8.40 3.39 -10.07
CA ARG A 9 8.28 2.77 -11.40
C ARG A 9 7.54 1.46 -11.23
N LEU A 10 6.24 1.50 -11.48
CA LEU A 10 5.42 0.30 -11.54
C LEU A 10 5.60 -0.37 -12.90
N THR A 11 5.66 -1.70 -12.89
CA THR A 11 5.47 -2.50 -14.10
C THR A 11 4.02 -2.36 -14.60
N PRO A 12 3.73 -2.77 -15.86
CA PRO A 12 2.37 -2.77 -16.38
C PRO A 12 1.40 -3.58 -15.51
N GLU A 13 1.85 -4.73 -15.00
CA GLU A 13 1.06 -5.61 -14.13
C GLU A 13 0.76 -4.96 -12.77
N GLU A 14 1.74 -4.32 -12.14
CA GLU A 14 1.54 -3.59 -10.88
C GLU A 14 0.62 -2.37 -11.08
N THR A 15 0.71 -1.73 -12.23
CA THR A 15 -0.17 -0.61 -12.59
C THR A 15 -1.62 -1.10 -12.77
N GLU A 16 -1.83 -2.20 -13.48
CA GLU A 16 -3.16 -2.80 -13.66
C GLU A 16 -3.78 -3.21 -12.31
N ARG A 17 -2.99 -3.82 -11.42
CA ARG A 17 -3.44 -4.17 -10.06
C ARG A 17 -3.82 -2.94 -9.25
N PHE A 18 -2.98 -1.90 -9.27
CA PHE A 18 -3.28 -0.64 -8.60
C PHE A 18 -4.57 -0.01 -9.13
N GLN A 19 -4.76 0.05 -10.45
CA GLN A 19 -5.96 0.62 -11.06
C GLN A 19 -7.21 -0.21 -10.72
N THR A 20 -7.08 -1.54 -10.68
CA THR A 20 -8.17 -2.45 -10.32
C THR A 20 -8.61 -2.26 -8.87
N ILE A 21 -7.66 -2.11 -7.94
CA ILE A 21 -7.94 -1.97 -6.51
C ILE A 21 -8.42 -0.55 -6.18
N SER A 22 -7.70 0.47 -6.67
CA SER A 22 -7.98 1.87 -6.35
C SER A 22 -9.13 2.47 -7.14
N GLY A 23 -9.46 1.91 -8.31
CA GLY A 23 -10.38 2.50 -9.27
C GLY A 23 -9.84 3.76 -9.97
N ASP A 24 -8.61 4.18 -9.67
CA ASP A 24 -7.98 5.36 -10.25
C ASP A 24 -7.16 4.94 -11.49
N GLN A 25 -7.42 5.57 -12.64
CA GLN A 25 -6.66 5.32 -13.87
C GLN A 25 -5.29 6.03 -13.86
N THR A 26 -5.07 6.93 -12.91
CA THR A 26 -3.84 7.72 -12.81
C THR A 26 -2.74 6.91 -12.15
N THR A 27 -1.65 6.65 -12.88
CA THR A 27 -0.49 5.95 -12.32
C THR A 27 0.28 6.87 -11.36
N PRO A 28 0.48 6.49 -10.10
CA PRO A 28 1.23 7.28 -9.14
C PRO A 28 2.70 7.34 -9.53
N LYS A 29 3.31 8.52 -9.37
CA LYS A 29 4.71 8.78 -9.75
C LYS A 29 5.66 8.66 -8.57
N SER A 30 5.09 8.57 -7.36
CA SER A 30 5.83 8.41 -6.11
C SER A 30 5.19 7.37 -5.20
N VAL A 31 6.01 6.78 -4.33
CA VAL A 31 5.55 5.83 -3.30
C VAL A 31 4.51 6.48 -2.37
N GLU A 32 4.64 7.78 -2.12
CA GLU A 32 3.70 8.52 -1.27
C GLU A 32 2.32 8.62 -1.92
N GLU A 33 2.26 8.97 -3.21
CA GLU A 33 1.00 9.00 -3.98
C GLU A 33 0.35 7.62 -4.04
N TYR A 34 1.14 6.58 -4.27
CA TYR A 34 0.67 5.19 -4.32
C TYR A 34 0.07 4.75 -2.98
N ASN A 35 0.80 4.90 -1.88
CA ASN A 35 0.32 4.51 -0.55
C ASN A 35 -0.90 5.33 -0.13
N LYS A 36 -0.93 6.63 -0.46
CA LYS A 36 -2.06 7.50 -0.12
C LYS A 36 -3.32 7.09 -0.88
N ALA A 37 -3.21 6.70 -2.13
CA ALA A 37 -4.34 6.20 -2.91
C ALA A 37 -4.87 4.90 -2.31
N LEU A 38 -3.99 3.92 -2.06
CA LEU A 38 -4.40 2.65 -1.45
C LEU A 38 -5.00 2.80 -0.04
N LEU A 39 -4.48 3.71 0.78
CA LEU A 39 -5.06 4.00 2.10
C LEU A 39 -6.50 4.52 1.99
N LYS A 40 -6.74 5.49 1.09
CA LYS A 40 -8.10 6.01 0.86
C LYS A 40 -9.04 4.92 0.37
N THR A 41 -8.55 4.06 -0.52
CA THR A 41 -9.30 2.93 -1.04
C THR A 41 -9.65 1.95 0.08
N ALA A 42 -8.69 1.61 0.94
CA ALA A 42 -8.93 0.77 2.10
C ALA A 42 -9.97 1.37 3.05
N GLU A 43 -9.83 2.65 3.42
CA GLU A 43 -10.78 3.37 4.28
C GLU A 43 -12.19 3.36 3.67
N HIS A 44 -12.31 3.62 2.37
CA HIS A 44 -13.58 3.60 1.66
C HIS A 44 -14.26 2.23 1.75
N TYR A 45 -13.53 1.15 1.46
CA TYR A 45 -14.08 -0.20 1.53
C TYR A 45 -14.36 -0.67 2.95
N GLN A 46 -13.58 -0.26 3.95
CA GLN A 46 -13.88 -0.51 5.36
C GLN A 46 -15.19 0.17 5.78
N LEU A 47 -15.41 1.42 5.37
CA LEU A 47 -16.66 2.13 5.63
C LEU A 47 -17.85 1.47 4.93
N LEU A 48 -17.66 0.94 3.72
CA LEU A 48 -18.70 0.24 2.99
C LEU A 48 -19.02 -1.12 3.65
N ALA A 49 -18.00 -1.85 4.08
CA ALA A 49 -18.16 -3.09 4.84
C ALA A 49 -18.91 -2.85 6.17
N ALA A 50 -18.59 -1.77 6.88
CA ALA A 50 -19.24 -1.43 8.15
C ALA A 50 -20.71 -1.00 7.98
N GLN A 51 -21.05 -0.33 6.88
CA GLN A 51 -22.41 0.14 6.61
C GLN A 51 -23.31 -0.95 6.03
N GLU A 52 -22.79 -1.78 5.13
CA GLU A 52 -23.58 -2.75 4.38
C GLU A 52 -23.38 -4.20 4.86
N GLY A 53 -22.44 -4.45 5.76
CA GLY A 53 -22.05 -5.81 6.18
C GLY A 53 -21.43 -6.61 5.03
N SER A 54 -20.84 -5.93 4.04
CA SER A 54 -20.33 -6.56 2.83
C SER A 54 -18.97 -7.21 3.07
N ALA A 55 -18.94 -8.55 3.03
CA ALA A 55 -17.71 -9.33 3.13
C ALA A 55 -16.74 -9.08 1.96
N ASP A 56 -17.27 -8.77 0.77
CA ASP A 56 -16.47 -8.43 -0.39
C ASP A 56 -15.76 -7.09 -0.20
N ALA A 57 -16.42 -6.11 0.43
CA ALA A 57 -15.80 -4.84 0.77
C ALA A 57 -14.72 -5.01 1.85
N GLU A 58 -14.92 -5.88 2.85
CA GLU A 58 -13.87 -6.20 3.82
C GLU A 58 -12.64 -6.83 3.15
N LEU A 59 -12.85 -7.72 2.17
CA LEU A 59 -11.76 -8.32 1.39
C LEU A 59 -10.99 -7.27 0.59
N LEU A 60 -11.69 -6.36 -0.10
CA LEU A 60 -11.06 -5.29 -0.89
C LEU A 60 -10.27 -4.31 -0.01
N ALA A 61 -10.78 -3.99 1.18
CA ALA A 61 -10.05 -3.19 2.16
C ALA A 61 -8.72 -3.85 2.54
N ARG A 62 -8.75 -5.14 2.90
CA ARG A 62 -7.54 -5.88 3.27
C ARG A 62 -6.55 -6.02 2.13
N LEU A 63 -7.03 -6.19 0.89
CA LEU A 63 -6.17 -6.22 -0.29
C LEU A 63 -5.48 -4.86 -0.50
N ALA A 64 -6.21 -3.76 -0.38
CA ALA A 64 -5.63 -2.42 -0.49
C ALA A 64 -4.59 -2.14 0.60
N GLU A 65 -4.84 -2.55 1.85
CA GLU A 65 -3.86 -2.44 2.95
C GLU A 65 -2.63 -3.32 2.74
N GLY A 66 -2.81 -4.53 2.17
CA GLY A 66 -1.73 -5.47 1.89
C GLY A 66 -0.75 -4.99 0.82
N GLU A 67 -1.21 -4.17 -0.12
CA GLU A 67 -0.41 -3.62 -1.21
C GLU A 67 0.40 -2.38 -0.79
N LEU A 68 0.21 -1.85 0.42
CA LEU A 68 0.96 -0.68 0.90
C LEU A 68 2.46 -0.96 0.97
N ILE A 69 3.24 -0.10 0.31
CA ILE A 69 4.70 -0.18 0.32
C ILE A 69 5.19 0.32 1.67
N GLN A 70 5.59 -0.61 2.55
CA GLN A 70 6.25 -0.27 3.82
C GLN A 70 7.67 0.22 3.50
N THR A 71 7.89 1.54 3.52
CA THR A 71 9.21 2.14 3.24
C THR A 71 10.25 1.95 4.35
N GLU A 72 9.95 1.16 5.38
CA GLU A 72 10.93 0.74 6.36
C GLU A 72 11.15 -0.76 6.20
N PRO A 73 12.39 -1.23 5.94
CA PRO A 73 12.69 -2.59 6.31
C PRO A 73 12.44 -2.64 7.82
N LYS A 74 11.48 -3.48 8.26
CA LYS A 74 11.56 -4.03 9.61
C LYS A 74 12.84 -4.85 9.67
N PHE A 75 13.99 -4.18 9.78
CA PHE A 75 15.17 -4.77 10.36
C PHE A 75 14.70 -5.17 11.75
N LYS A 76 14.30 -6.44 11.89
CA LYS A 76 14.41 -7.13 13.16
C LYS A 76 15.90 -7.08 13.46
N SER A 77 16.35 -5.99 14.10
CA SER A 77 17.56 -6.01 14.90
C SER A 77 17.32 -7.12 15.90
N ARG A 78 17.80 -8.32 15.57
CA ARG A 78 18.13 -9.28 16.59
C ARG A 78 19.00 -8.50 17.58
N PRO A 79 18.64 -8.39 18.86
CA PRO A 79 19.66 -8.06 19.83
C PRO A 79 20.63 -9.24 19.79
N ASP A 80 21.76 -9.07 19.12
CA ASP A 80 22.92 -9.94 19.35
C ASP A 80 23.26 -9.78 20.85
N PRO A 81 23.18 -10.85 21.67
CA PRO A 81 23.76 -10.79 23.00
C PRO A 81 25.28 -10.93 22.84
N CYS A 82 25.95 -9.83 22.50
CA CYS A 82 27.34 -9.66 22.89
C CYS A 82 27.36 -9.28 24.37
N GLU A 83 27.17 -10.27 25.23
CA GLU A 83 27.65 -10.19 26.61
C GLU A 83 29.10 -10.67 26.66
N GLN A 84 29.86 -9.94 27.47
CA GLN A 84 31.32 -9.85 27.56
C GLN A 84 31.96 -11.04 28.28
#